data_AF-A0A7Y3B437-F1
#
_entry.id   AF-A0A7Y3B437-F1
#
_cell.length_a   1.000
_cell.length_b   1.000
_cell.length_c   1.000
_cell.angle_alpha   90.00
_cell.angle_beta   90.00
_cell.angle_gamma   90.00
#
_symmetry.space_group_name_H-M   'P 1'
#
loop_
_entity.id
_entity.type
_entity.pdbx_description
1 polymer ?
#
loop_
_entity_poly.entity_id
_entity_poly.type
_entity_poly.pdbx_seq_one_letter_code
_entity_poly.pdbx_strand_id
1 'polypeptide(L)'
;MSCEPASHRLLPTRRRGQVLPDQFSGFLIVNTALDPGVFSPQKQVLIELMVLGEPVRFDGSDEMPPEVGIGSFWSEATRAVDGEITVQEALDTIESTWP
;
A
#
# COMPACT_ATOMS: atom_id res chain seq x y z
N MET A 1 14.09 39.48 43.56
CA MET A 1 14.06 38.38 42.58
C MET A 1 12.85 37.52 42.91
N SER A 2 11.72 37.76 42.24
CA SER A 2 10.56 36.86 42.30
C SER A 2 10.60 35.98 41.06
N CYS A 3 10.61 34.67 41.25
CA CYS A 3 10.40 33.70 40.19
C CYS A 3 8.90 33.53 39.96
N GLU A 4 8.44 33.82 38.75
CA GLU A 4 7.10 33.48 38.27
C GLU A 4 7.10 32.01 37.81
N PRO A 5 6.11 31.18 38.19
CA PRO A 5 6.12 29.77 37.80
C PRO A 5 5.70 29.64 36.32
N ALA A 6 6.51 28.92 35.55
CA ALA A 6 6.25 28.63 34.15
C ALA A 6 4.91 27.89 33.99
N SER A 7 3.96 28.55 33.33
CA SER A 7 2.68 27.97 32.96
C SER A 7 2.93 26.81 31.99
N HIS A 8 2.73 25.58 32.45
CA HIS A 8 2.81 24.37 31.65
C HIS A 8 1.67 24.41 30.62
N ARG A 9 1.96 24.90 29.42
CA ARG A 9 1.06 24.83 28.28
C ARG A 9 0.86 23.35 27.95
N LEU A 10 -0.23 22.78 28.45
CA LEU A 10 -0.73 21.47 28.05
C LEU A 10 -0.70 21.38 26.52
N LEU A 11 0.10 20.45 26.00
CA LEU A 11 0.02 20.03 24.61
C LEU A 11 -1.44 19.64 24.34
N PRO A 12 -2.05 20.08 23.23
CA PRO A 12 -3.46 19.82 22.97
C PRO A 12 -3.71 18.31 22.98
N THR A 13 -4.48 17.85 23.96
CA THR A 13 -5.00 16.49 24.00
C THR A 13 -5.87 16.27 22.76
N ARG A 14 -5.47 15.30 21.95
CA ARG A 14 -6.12 14.78 20.75
C ARG A 14 -7.66 14.97 20.80
N ARG A 15 -8.21 15.85 19.95
CA ARG A 15 -9.66 15.88 19.73
C ARG A 15 -10.05 14.61 19.00
N ARG A 16 -10.84 13.77 19.68
CA ARG A 16 -11.52 12.62 19.09
C ARG A 16 -12.36 13.16 17.92
N GLY A 17 -12.03 12.78 16.68
CA GLY A 17 -12.74 13.21 15.47
C GLY A 17 -11.96 14.09 14.47
N GLN A 18 -10.69 14.42 14.71
CA GLN A 18 -9.84 14.89 13.61
C GLN A 18 -9.46 13.70 12.72
N VAL A 19 -10.03 13.66 11.52
CA VAL A 19 -9.50 12.85 10.41
C VAL A 19 -8.07 13.31 10.22
N LEU A 20 -7.11 12.44 10.56
CA LEU A 20 -5.71 12.68 10.24
C LEU A 20 -5.66 12.87 8.71
N PRO A 21 -4.91 13.85 8.20
CA PRO A 21 -4.73 13.95 6.76
C PRO A 21 -4.23 12.58 6.29
N ASP A 22 -4.61 12.17 5.08
CA ASP A 22 -4.36 10.85 4.48
C ASP A 22 -2.86 10.50 4.27
N GLN A 23 -2.00 11.06 5.12
CA GLN A 23 -0.55 11.05 5.12
C GLN A 23 0.06 9.85 5.85
N PHE A 24 -0.75 9.01 6.50
CA PHE A 24 -0.24 7.75 7.01
C PHE A 24 -0.08 6.75 5.85
N SER A 25 1.19 6.52 5.50
CA SER A 25 1.66 5.36 4.73
C SER A 25 1.74 4.12 5.64
N GLY A 26 1.89 2.93 5.07
CA GLY A 26 2.07 1.69 5.83
C GLY A 26 0.82 0.84 6.06
N PHE A 27 -0.20 0.97 5.20
CA PHE A 27 -1.36 0.07 5.22
C PHE A 27 -1.05 -1.31 4.59
N LEU A 28 -0.02 -1.40 3.73
CA LEU A 28 0.55 -2.66 3.24
C LEU A 28 1.47 -3.27 4.30
N ILE A 29 0.88 -3.85 5.35
CA ILE A 29 1.62 -4.48 6.46
C ILE A 29 0.95 -5.79 6.85
N VAL A 30 1.74 -6.76 7.29
CA VAL A 30 1.27 -8.06 7.80
C VAL A 30 0.79 -8.01 9.26
N ASN A 31 0.78 -6.83 9.89
CA ASN A 31 0.38 -6.65 11.26
C ASN A 31 -1.14 -6.66 11.38
N THR A 32 -1.70 -7.78 11.83
CA THR A 32 -3.15 -7.95 12.03
C THR A 32 -3.70 -7.19 13.24
N ALA A 33 -2.84 -6.66 14.12
CA ALA A 33 -3.25 -5.83 15.27
C ALA A 33 -3.32 -4.33 14.93
N LEU A 34 -3.17 -3.96 13.66
CA LEU A 34 -3.29 -2.57 13.19
C LEU A 34 -4.71 -2.04 13.44
N ASP A 35 -4.84 -0.86 14.05
CA ASP A 35 -6.13 -0.15 14.16
C ASP A 35 -6.50 0.48 12.80
N PRO A 36 -7.52 -0.01 12.08
CA PRO A 36 -7.88 0.54 10.77
C PRO A 36 -8.44 1.97 10.87
N GLY A 37 -8.94 2.37 12.05
CA GLY A 37 -9.57 3.66 12.29
C GLY A 37 -8.62 4.86 12.18
N VAL A 38 -7.31 4.62 12.07
CA VAL A 38 -6.31 5.68 11.82
C VAL A 38 -6.18 6.04 10.34
N PHE A 39 -6.76 5.24 9.43
CA PHE A 39 -6.71 5.45 7.99
C PHE A 39 -8.01 6.03 7.43
N SER A 40 -7.93 6.56 6.21
CA SER A 40 -9.09 7.01 5.43
C SER A 40 -10.05 5.86 5.12
N PRO A 41 -11.36 6.12 4.90
CA PRO A 41 -12.34 5.08 4.60
C PRO A 41 -11.95 4.17 3.42
N GLN A 42 -11.29 4.72 2.40
CA GLN A 42 -10.82 3.97 1.23
C GLN A 42 -9.74 2.95 1.61
N LYS A 43 -8.78 3.35 2.45
CA LYS A 43 -7.72 2.47 2.96
C LYS A 43 -8.28 1.42 3.91
N GLN A 44 -9.33 1.72 4.67
CA GLN A 44 -10.00 0.72 5.51
C GLN A 44 -10.59 -0.42 4.68
N VAL A 45 -11.25 -0.12 3.55
CA VAL A 45 -11.74 -1.15 2.62
C VAL A 45 -10.58 -1.99 2.08
N LEU A 46 -9.46 -1.37 1.73
CA LEU A 46 -8.28 -2.09 1.26
C LEU A 46 -7.68 -3.01 2.33
N ILE A 47 -7.58 -2.55 3.58
CA ILE A 47 -7.14 -3.36 4.72
C ILE A 47 -8.07 -4.55 4.94
N GLU A 48 -9.39 -4.34 4.86
CA GLU A 48 -10.38 -5.41 4.97
C GLU A 48 -10.21 -6.47 3.88
N LEU A 49 -10.01 -6.07 2.62
CA LEU A 49 -9.75 -6.99 1.52
C LEU A 49 -8.46 -7.80 1.73
N MET A 50 -7.42 -7.21 2.29
CA MET A 50 -6.17 -7.92 2.59
C MET A 50 -6.33 -8.90 3.76
N VAL A 51 -7.11 -8.55 4.79
CA VAL A 51 -7.35 -9.46 5.94
C VAL A 51 -8.24 -10.64 5.54
N LEU A 52 -9.22 -10.42 4.66
CA LEU A 52 -10.15 -11.45 4.21
C LEU A 52 -9.63 -12.28 3.04
N GLY A 53 -8.61 -11.79 2.32
CA GLY A 53 -8.05 -12.48 1.16
C GLY A 53 -7.26 -13.74 1.54
N GLU A 54 -7.62 -14.87 0.95
CA GLU A 54 -6.92 -16.15 1.12
C GLU A 54 -6.82 -16.85 -0.25
N PRO A 55 -5.70 -16.72 -0.99
CA PRO A 55 -4.50 -15.96 -0.66
C PRO A 55 -4.60 -14.48 -1.09
N VAL A 56 -3.94 -13.59 -0.33
CA VAL A 56 -3.50 -12.29 -0.87
C VAL A 56 -2.23 -12.49 -1.69
N ARG A 57 -2.18 -11.89 -2.89
CA ARG A 57 -0.99 -11.87 -3.75
C ARG A 57 -0.60 -10.43 -4.07
N PHE A 58 0.69 -10.18 -4.11
CA PHE A 58 1.30 -8.92 -4.53
C PHE A 58 2.08 -9.20 -5.82
N ASP A 59 1.99 -8.31 -6.81
CA ASP A 59 2.60 -8.53 -8.11
C ASP A 59 4.15 -8.45 -8.09
N GLY A 60 4.72 -7.70 -7.15
CA GLY A 60 6.16 -7.65 -6.94
C GLY A 60 6.94 -6.94 -8.04
N SER A 61 6.28 -6.24 -8.97
CA SER A 61 6.93 -5.58 -10.11
C SER A 61 7.97 -4.54 -9.68
N ASP A 62 7.78 -3.90 -8.53
CA ASP A 62 8.72 -2.96 -7.93
C ASP A 62 10.09 -3.59 -7.56
N GLU A 63 10.13 -4.90 -7.32
CA GLU A 63 11.37 -5.64 -6.99
C GLU A 63 12.06 -6.23 -8.25
N MET A 64 11.46 -6.06 -9.43
CA MET A 64 12.01 -6.55 -10.69
C MET A 64 12.99 -5.52 -11.31
N PRO A 65 13.91 -5.93 -12.20
CA PRO A 65 14.68 -5.00 -13.01
C PRO A 65 13.76 -4.00 -13.74
N PRO A 66 14.17 -2.74 -13.94
CA PRO A 66 13.32 -1.73 -14.56
C PRO A 66 12.72 -2.16 -15.91
N GLU A 67 13.51 -2.84 -16.75
CA GLU A 67 13.07 -3.35 -18.05
C GLU A 67 11.90 -4.34 -17.95
N VAL A 68 11.79 -5.03 -16.81
CA VAL A 68 10.72 -5.98 -16.49
C VAL A 68 9.60 -5.27 -15.74
N GLY A 69 9.90 -4.69 -14.57
CA GLY A 69 8.92 -4.20 -13.60
C GLY A 69 8.05 -3.05 -14.09
N ILE A 70 8.62 -2.09 -14.81
CA ILE A 70 7.86 -1.01 -15.46
C ILE A 70 7.61 -1.28 -16.96
N GLY A 71 8.13 -2.39 -17.49
CA GLY A 71 8.14 -2.70 -18.91
C GLY A 71 7.30 -3.93 -19.26
N SER A 72 7.97 -5.06 -19.49
CA SER A 72 7.33 -6.29 -19.98
C SER A 72 6.23 -6.78 -19.05
N PHE A 73 6.39 -6.65 -17.72
CA PHE A 73 5.41 -7.08 -16.74
C PHE A 73 4.03 -6.46 -17.01
N TRP A 74 3.94 -5.13 -17.07
CA TRP A 74 2.68 -4.42 -17.29
C TRP A 74 2.15 -4.61 -18.70
N SER A 75 3.02 -4.52 -19.70
CA SER A 75 2.62 -4.59 -21.12
C SER A 75 1.99 -5.94 -21.44
N GLU A 76 2.63 -7.03 -21.01
CA GLU A 76 2.14 -8.38 -21.28
C GLU A 76 0.94 -8.76 -20.39
N ALA A 77 0.90 -8.29 -19.14
CA ALA A 77 -0.28 -8.46 -18.29
C ALA A 77 -1.53 -7.77 -18.87
N THR A 78 -1.40 -6.57 -19.43
CA THR A 78 -2.50 -5.88 -20.12
C THR A 78 -2.99 -6.69 -21.31
N ARG A 79 -2.08 -7.16 -22.17
CA ARG A 79 -2.43 -7.98 -23.35
C ARG A 79 -3.14 -9.29 -22.95
N ALA A 80 -2.73 -9.91 -21.85
CA ALA A 80 -3.40 -11.10 -21.33
C ALA A 80 -4.82 -10.81 -20.81
N VAL A 81 -5.02 -9.70 -20.08
CA VAL A 81 -6.34 -9.29 -19.57
C VAL A 81 -7.29 -8.87 -20.70
N ASP A 82 -6.76 -8.23 -21.74
CA ASP A 82 -7.51 -7.86 -22.94
C ASP A 82 -7.82 -9.07 -23.84
N GLY A 83 -7.27 -10.25 -23.51
CA GLY A 83 -7.50 -11.49 -24.22
C GLY A 83 -6.74 -11.62 -25.55
N GLU A 84 -5.72 -10.79 -25.76
CA GLU A 84 -4.87 -10.85 -26.95
C GLU A 84 -3.91 -12.04 -26.95
N ILE A 85 -3.45 -12.43 -25.76
CA ILE A 85 -2.54 -13.55 -25.52
C ILE A 85 -2.99 -14.36 -24.31
N THR A 86 -2.52 -15.59 -24.20
CA THR A 86 -2.72 -16.40 -23.01
C THR A 86 -1.88 -15.90 -21.84
N VAL A 87 -2.33 -16.21 -20.62
CA VAL A 87 -1.54 -15.94 -19.40
C VAL A 87 -0.16 -16.59 -19.48
N GLN A 88 -0.05 -17.78 -20.08
CA GLN A 88 1.24 -18.47 -20.22
C GLN A 88 2.18 -17.72 -21.17
N GLU A 89 1.70 -17.29 -22.34
CA GLU A 89 2.52 -16.53 -23.30
C GLU A 89 3.01 -15.20 -22.71
N ALA A 90 2.16 -14.52 -21.93
CA ALA A 90 2.55 -13.32 -21.21
C ALA A 90 3.68 -13.60 -20.21
N LEU A 91 3.54 -14.65 -19.39
CA LEU A 91 4.55 -15.03 -18.41
C LEU A 91 5.87 -15.46 -19.06
N ASP A 92 5.82 -16.23 -20.15
CA ASP A 92 7.01 -16.66 -20.89
C ASP A 92 7.75 -15.45 -21.49
N THR A 93 7.00 -14.46 -21.98
CA THR A 93 7.57 -13.22 -22.52
C THR A 93 8.21 -12.40 -21.40
N ILE A 94 7.52 -12.20 -20.27
CA ILE A 94 8.06 -11.49 -19.10
C ILE A 94 9.37 -12.15 -18.63
N GLU A 95 9.39 -13.47 -18.44
CA GLU A 95 10.57 -14.23 -18.05
C GLU A 95 11.74 -14.00 -19.04
N SER A 96 11.47 -14.01 -20.34
CA SER A 96 12.51 -13.81 -21.37
C SER A 96 13.17 -12.42 -21.35
N THR A 97 12.58 -11.45 -20.66
CA THR A 97 13.13 -10.08 -20.55
C THR A 97 14.03 -9.88 -19.34
N TRP A 98 14.17 -10.87 -18.47
CA TRP A 98 15.11 -10.80 -17.35
C TRP A 98 16.58 -10.91 -17.81
N PRO A 99 17.50 -10.08 -17.29
CA PRO A 99 18.92 -10.08 -17.62
C PRO A 99 19.75 -11.17 -16.93
#